data_AF-A0A645FLK1-F1
#
_entry.id   AF-A0A645FLK1-F1
#
_cell.length_a   1.000
_cell.length_b   1.000
_cell.length_c   1.000
_cell.angle_alpha   90.00
_cell.angle_beta   90.00
_cell.angle_gamma   90.00
#
_symmetry.space_group_name_H-M   'P 1'
#
loop_
_entity.id
_entity.type
_entity.pdbx_description
1 polymer ?
#
loop_
_entity_poly.entity_id
_entity_poly.type
_entity_poly.pdbx_seq_one_letter_code
_entity_poly.pdbx_strand_id
1 'polypeptide(L)'
;MIQAAEREGVPLLREENLEKMIEKKMNIVENFVPKLVMSIGGSHANMGNDDEILTLSGGLHLPSGRENAGDGIIGRALSAGYPVFHFLNLHDLSLKYGIPYNSSPSKEMASQKSWFFSLLGVFLGGWVLFSHRRWMLFCGKKNGGEEK
;
A
#
# COMPACT_ATOMS: atom_id res chain seq x y z
N MET A 1 -9.01 -6.66 13.16
CA MET A 1 -8.28 -7.17 11.97
C MET A 1 -8.35 -8.68 11.87
N ILE A 2 -7.87 -9.45 12.86
CA ILE A 2 -7.93 -10.94 12.84
C ILE A 2 -9.36 -11.46 12.68
N GLN A 3 -10.26 -11.03 13.57
CA GLN A 3 -11.69 -11.41 13.50
C GLN A 3 -12.38 -10.98 12.20
N ALA A 4 -11.89 -9.93 11.52
CA ALA A 4 -12.44 -9.50 10.24
C ALA A 4 -11.97 -10.42 9.10
N ALA A 5 -10.68 -10.76 9.07
CA ALA A 5 -10.13 -11.70 8.10
C ALA A 5 -10.77 -13.09 8.22
N GLU A 6 -10.98 -13.57 9.45
CA GLU A 6 -11.66 -14.85 9.71
C GLU A 6 -13.10 -14.87 9.21
N ARG A 7 -13.86 -13.79 9.43
CA ARG A 7 -15.26 -13.68 8.95
C ARG A 7 -15.36 -13.71 7.42
N GLU A 8 -14.37 -13.14 6.73
CA GLU A 8 -14.31 -13.11 5.27
C GLU A 8 -13.62 -14.35 4.68
N GLY A 9 -13.20 -15.33 5.51
CA GLY A 9 -12.50 -16.53 5.05
C GLY A 9 -11.12 -16.24 4.45
N VAL A 10 -10.51 -15.10 4.78
CA VAL A 10 -9.20 -14.70 4.26
C VAL A 10 -8.11 -15.20 5.21
N PRO A 11 -7.23 -16.14 4.77
CA PRO A 11 -6.18 -16.66 5.63
C PRO A 11 -5.15 -15.58 5.94
N LEU A 12 -4.83 -15.41 7.22
CA LEU A 12 -3.73 -14.55 7.65
C LEU A 12 -2.41 -15.32 7.64
N LEU A 13 -1.54 -14.96 6.72
CA LEU A 13 -0.19 -15.51 6.64
C LEU A 13 0.70 -14.88 7.71
N ARG A 14 1.32 -15.70 8.55
CA ARG A 14 2.36 -15.33 9.51
C ARG A 14 3.47 -16.35 9.46
N GLU A 15 4.69 -15.85 9.51
CA GLU A 15 5.92 -16.63 9.56
C GLU A 15 6.95 -15.89 10.42
N GLU A 16 7.94 -16.63 10.90
CA GLU A 16 8.96 -16.11 11.83
C GLU A 16 9.97 -15.18 11.16
N ASN A 17 10.20 -15.37 9.87
CA ASN A 17 11.19 -14.63 9.11
C ASN A 17 10.77 -14.44 7.64
N LEU A 18 11.54 -13.62 6.93
CA LEU A 18 11.29 -13.26 5.54
C LEU A 18 11.30 -14.50 4.62
N GLU A 19 12.31 -15.35 4.74
CA GLU A 19 12.51 -16.51 3.86
C GLU A 19 11.31 -17.45 3.93
N LYS A 20 10.88 -17.82 5.15
CA LYS A 20 9.68 -18.64 5.36
C LYS A 20 8.42 -17.99 4.79
N MET A 21 8.28 -16.66 4.90
CA MET A 21 7.15 -15.94 4.31
C MET A 21 7.17 -15.99 2.78
N ILE A 22 8.35 -15.85 2.16
CA ILE A 22 8.54 -15.96 0.71
C ILE A 22 8.19 -17.38 0.25
N GLU A 23 8.77 -18.41 0.88
CA GLU A 23 8.50 -19.82 0.60
C GLU A 23 7.00 -20.13 0.71
N LYS A 24 6.35 -19.72 1.81
CA LYS A 24 4.91 -19.95 2.00
C LYS A 24 4.05 -19.32 0.90
N LYS A 25 4.40 -18.11 0.46
CA LYS A 25 3.67 -17.42 -0.61
C LYS A 25 3.95 -18.04 -1.98
N MET A 26 5.19 -18.47 -2.23
CA MET A 26 5.54 -19.22 -3.44
C MET A 26 4.83 -20.58 -3.51
N ASN A 27 4.72 -21.29 -2.38
CA ASN A 27 3.92 -22.53 -2.32
C ASN A 27 2.46 -22.29 -2.71
N ILE A 28 1.87 -21.14 -2.36
CA ILE A 28 0.51 -20.79 -2.81
C ILE A 28 0.47 -20.58 -4.33
N VAL A 29 1.45 -19.88 -4.89
CA VAL A 29 1.59 -19.67 -6.35
C VAL A 29 1.72 -21.02 -7.06
N GLU A 30 2.61 -21.88 -6.61
CA GLU A 30 2.90 -23.18 -7.24
C GLU A 30 1.71 -24.14 -7.13
N ASN A 31 0.99 -24.15 -6.01
CA ASN A 31 -0.20 -24.99 -5.85
C ASN A 31 -1.40 -24.49 -6.67
N PHE A 32 -1.53 -23.17 -6.85
CA PHE A 32 -2.63 -22.58 -7.62
C PHE A 32 -2.36 -22.56 -9.13
N VAL A 33 -1.09 -22.51 -9.54
CA VAL A 33 -0.62 -22.41 -10.94
C VAL A 33 -1.28 -21.22 -11.67
N PRO A 34 -1.08 -19.98 -11.21
CA PRO A 34 -1.72 -18.82 -11.82
C PRO A 34 -1.20 -18.56 -13.23
N LYS A 35 -2.05 -18.01 -14.09
CA LYS A 35 -1.64 -17.46 -15.39
C LYS A 35 -0.85 -16.15 -15.28
N LEU A 36 -0.97 -15.46 -14.14
CA LEU A 36 -0.34 -14.18 -13.84
C LEU A 36 -0.25 -14.00 -12.33
N VAL A 37 0.92 -13.62 -11.83
CA VAL A 37 1.12 -13.18 -10.45
C VAL A 37 1.08 -11.65 -10.42
N MET A 38 0.26 -11.07 -9.54
CA MET A 38 0.14 -9.61 -9.43
C MET A 38 0.74 -9.11 -8.11
N SER A 39 1.72 -8.22 -8.19
CA SER A 39 2.32 -7.54 -7.04
C SER A 39 1.83 -6.10 -6.98
N ILE A 40 0.85 -5.83 -6.11
CA ILE A 40 0.20 -4.51 -5.96
C ILE A 40 0.97 -3.58 -5.02
N GLY A 41 1.83 -4.12 -4.14
CA GLY A 41 2.54 -3.33 -3.12
C GLY A 41 3.94 -3.85 -2.84
N GLY A 42 4.68 -3.07 -2.03
CA GLY A 42 6.09 -3.28 -1.70
C GLY A 42 6.26 -3.96 -0.36
N SER A 43 5.53 -5.06 -0.12
CA SER A 43 5.83 -5.86 1.07
C SER A 43 7.25 -6.43 0.95
N HIS A 44 7.98 -6.49 2.07
CA HIS A 44 9.36 -6.99 2.06
C HIS A 44 9.47 -8.38 1.42
N ALA A 45 8.48 -9.27 1.61
CA ALA A 45 8.46 -10.58 0.94
C ALA A 45 8.26 -10.52 -0.59
N ASN A 46 7.63 -9.48 -1.13
CA ASN A 46 7.47 -9.34 -2.58
C ASN A 46 8.80 -8.97 -3.24
N MET A 47 9.59 -8.13 -2.56
CA MET A 47 10.85 -7.58 -3.06
C MET A 47 12.06 -8.44 -2.70
N GLY A 48 12.05 -9.05 -1.52
CA GLY A 48 13.18 -9.79 -0.97
C GLY A 48 14.22 -8.86 -0.31
N ASN A 49 15.45 -9.34 -0.19
CA ASN A 49 16.59 -8.57 0.30
C ASN A 49 17.51 -8.08 -0.82
N ASP A 50 17.33 -8.57 -2.04
CA ASP A 50 18.12 -8.18 -3.18
C ASP A 50 17.63 -6.86 -3.79
N ASP A 51 18.50 -5.85 -3.77
CA ASP A 51 18.23 -4.50 -4.29
C ASP A 51 18.00 -4.48 -5.82
N GLU A 52 18.35 -5.56 -6.54
CA GLU A 52 18.08 -5.67 -7.99
C GLU A 52 16.59 -5.42 -8.33
N ILE A 53 15.66 -5.78 -7.43
CA ILE A 53 14.23 -5.51 -7.59
C ILE A 53 13.91 -4.03 -7.78
N LEU A 54 14.73 -3.12 -7.25
CA LEU A 54 14.53 -1.67 -7.38
C LEU A 54 14.79 -1.17 -8.81
N THR A 55 15.49 -1.96 -9.62
CA THR A 55 15.74 -1.68 -11.04
C THR A 55 14.63 -2.20 -11.94
N LEU A 56 13.76 -3.08 -11.41
CA LEU A 56 12.65 -3.64 -12.17
C LEU A 56 11.57 -2.57 -12.37
N SER A 57 11.38 -2.17 -13.62
CA SER A 57 10.31 -1.22 -13.98
C SER A 57 8.92 -1.77 -13.64
N GLY A 58 7.98 -0.89 -13.33
CA GLY A 58 6.58 -1.27 -13.16
C GLY A 58 5.93 -1.68 -14.48
N GLY A 59 5.12 -2.73 -14.46
CA GLY A 59 4.43 -3.24 -15.64
C GLY A 59 4.29 -4.75 -15.66
N LEU A 60 4.00 -5.29 -16.85
CA LEU A 60 3.94 -6.73 -17.11
C LEU A 60 5.33 -7.25 -17.50
N HIS A 61 5.77 -8.28 -16.78
CA HIS A 61 7.03 -8.98 -16.96
C HIS A 61 6.76 -10.42 -17.38
N LEU A 62 7.46 -10.88 -18.42
CA LEU A 62 7.31 -12.22 -18.96
C LEU A 62 8.53 -13.06 -18.57
N PRO A 63 8.35 -14.36 -18.30
CA PRO A 63 9.48 -15.23 -17.98
C PRO A 63 10.46 -15.30 -19.16
N SER A 64 11.57 -14.59 -19.04
CA SER A 64 12.58 -14.45 -20.10
C SER A 64 13.96 -14.95 -19.67
N GLY A 65 14.12 -15.31 -18.38
CA GLY A 65 15.36 -15.83 -17.80
C GLY A 65 16.50 -14.81 -17.66
N ARG A 66 16.26 -13.53 -17.99
CA ARG A 66 17.24 -12.44 -17.93
C ARG A 66 16.86 -11.31 -16.98
N GLU A 67 15.72 -11.40 -16.34
CA GLU A 67 15.20 -10.34 -15.48
C GLU A 67 15.77 -10.49 -14.08
N ASN A 68 16.68 -9.58 -13.75
CA ASN A 68 17.21 -9.37 -12.41
C ASN A 68 16.11 -8.76 -11.53
N ALA A 69 15.26 -9.63 -10.98
CA ALA A 69 14.05 -9.28 -10.25
C ALA A 69 14.13 -9.62 -8.75
N GLY A 70 15.35 -9.73 -8.23
CA GLY A 70 15.67 -10.02 -6.84
C GLY A 70 15.28 -11.43 -6.36
N ASP A 71 15.36 -11.63 -5.05
CA ASP A 71 15.15 -12.92 -4.37
C ASP A 71 13.76 -13.07 -3.74
N GLY A 72 12.92 -12.04 -3.84
CA GLY A 72 11.52 -12.04 -3.38
C GLY A 72 10.56 -12.83 -4.29
N ILE A 73 9.27 -12.74 -3.99
CA ILE A 73 8.22 -13.45 -4.76
C ILE A 73 8.21 -13.05 -6.23
N ILE A 74 8.52 -11.79 -6.56
CA ILE A 74 8.53 -11.32 -7.95
C ILE A 74 9.58 -12.08 -8.75
N GLY A 75 10.84 -12.07 -8.30
CA GLY A 75 11.94 -12.77 -8.96
C GLY A 75 11.78 -14.29 -8.95
N ARG A 76 11.31 -14.88 -7.83
CA ARG A 76 11.05 -16.33 -7.76
C ARG A 76 9.91 -16.77 -8.69
N ALA A 77 8.83 -15.99 -8.79
CA ALA A 77 7.73 -16.28 -9.72
C ALA A 77 8.19 -16.22 -11.19
N LEU A 78 8.96 -15.20 -11.57
CA LEU A 78 9.52 -15.08 -12.91
C LEU A 78 10.47 -16.24 -13.23
N SER A 79 11.34 -16.59 -12.28
CA SER A 79 12.30 -17.71 -12.40
C SER A 79 11.59 -19.06 -12.53
N ALA A 80 10.44 -19.23 -11.87
CA ALA A 80 9.59 -20.41 -11.96
C ALA A 80 8.69 -20.45 -13.21
N GLY A 81 8.77 -19.45 -14.10
CA GLY A 81 8.00 -19.45 -15.35
C GLY A 81 6.63 -18.78 -15.28
N TYR A 82 6.32 -18.04 -14.21
CA TYR A 82 5.06 -17.31 -14.08
C TYR A 82 5.22 -15.85 -14.54
N PRO A 83 4.36 -15.35 -15.44
CA PRO A 83 4.29 -13.92 -15.72
C PRO A 83 3.98 -13.12 -14.45
N VAL A 84 4.61 -11.96 -14.28
CA VAL A 84 4.38 -11.08 -13.12
C VAL A 84 3.95 -9.69 -13.57
N PHE A 85 2.87 -9.17 -12.99
CA PHE A 85 2.51 -7.76 -13.09
C PHE A 85 2.95 -7.01 -11.83
N HIS A 86 3.97 -6.17 -11.95
CA HIS A 86 4.53 -5.39 -10.86
C HIS A 86 3.98 -3.95 -10.91
N PHE A 87 3.13 -3.59 -9.94
CA PHE A 87 2.49 -2.27 -9.92
C PHE A 87 3.34 -1.19 -9.24
N LEU A 88 4.14 -1.56 -8.23
CA LEU A 88 4.81 -0.58 -7.37
C LEU A 88 6.14 -0.10 -7.97
N ASN A 89 6.08 0.87 -8.88
CA ASN A 89 7.26 1.55 -9.39
C ASN A 89 7.46 2.93 -8.74
N LEU A 90 7.75 2.94 -7.45
CA LEU A 90 7.94 4.20 -6.71
C LEU A 90 9.12 5.02 -7.26
N HIS A 91 10.18 4.35 -7.73
CA HIS A 91 11.36 5.02 -8.27
C HIS A 91 11.00 5.85 -9.51
N ASP A 92 10.47 5.22 -10.57
CA ASP A 92 10.19 5.96 -11.80
C ASP A 92 9.02 6.93 -11.63
N LEU A 93 8.03 6.59 -10.78
CA LEU A 93 6.98 7.54 -10.42
C LEU A 93 7.56 8.78 -9.73
N SER A 94 8.49 8.60 -8.80
CA SER A 94 9.12 9.72 -8.10
C SER A 94 9.89 10.61 -9.07
N LEU A 95 10.69 10.02 -9.97
CA LEU A 95 11.41 10.75 -11.01
C LEU A 95 10.45 11.49 -11.95
N LYS A 96 9.37 10.82 -12.39
CA LYS A 96 8.37 11.40 -13.30
C LYS A 96 7.66 12.63 -12.72
N TYR A 97 7.40 12.62 -11.42
CA TYR A 97 6.70 13.71 -10.74
C TYR A 97 7.63 14.69 -10.00
N GLY A 98 8.95 14.56 -10.17
CA GLY A 98 9.93 15.44 -9.52
C GLY A 98 9.98 15.29 -7.99
N ILE A 99 9.53 14.14 -7.47
CA ILE A 99 9.59 13.81 -6.05
C ILE A 99 10.99 13.21 -5.79
N PRO A 100 11.80 13.75 -4.86
CA PRO A 100 13.14 13.23 -4.65
C PRO A 100 13.09 11.83 -4.03
N TYR A 101 13.61 10.83 -4.77
CA TYR A 101 13.65 9.44 -4.32
C TYR A 101 14.58 9.27 -3.11
N ASN A 102 14.10 8.55 -2.09
CA ASN A 102 14.86 8.21 -0.87
C ASN A 102 15.58 9.42 -0.22
N SER A 103 14.95 10.59 -0.28
CA SER A 103 15.48 11.81 0.31
C SER A 103 15.19 11.87 1.82
N SER A 104 16.14 12.41 2.58
CA SER A 104 15.92 12.68 4.00
C SER A 104 14.66 13.54 4.19
N PRO A 105 13.79 13.22 5.17
CA PRO A 105 12.60 14.00 5.44
C PRO A 105 12.93 15.49 5.56
N SER A 106 12.13 16.36 4.93
CA SER A 106 12.41 17.79 4.95
C SER A 106 12.41 18.32 6.39
N LYS A 107 13.49 18.98 6.80
CA LYS A 107 13.59 19.61 8.13
C LYS A 107 12.63 20.78 8.29
N GLU A 108 12.14 21.35 7.18
CA GLU A 108 11.21 22.48 7.16
C GLU A 108 9.86 22.12 7.82
N MET A 109 9.38 20.89 7.65
CA MET A 109 8.16 20.39 8.32
C MET A 109 8.38 20.08 9.81
N ALA A 110 9.64 19.93 10.25
CA ALA A 110 10.03 19.67 11.63
C ALA A 110 10.51 20.94 12.38
N SER A 111 10.17 22.13 11.90
CA SER A 111 10.53 23.40 12.54
C SER A 111 9.84 23.58 13.90
N GLN A 112 10.56 24.03 14.93
CA GLN A 112 10.03 24.36 16.28
C GLN A 112 8.86 25.35 16.28
N LYS A 113 8.65 26.12 15.19
CA LYS A 113 7.47 26.97 14.99
C LYS A 113 6.16 26.16 14.89
N SER A 114 6.26 24.85 14.64
CA SER A 114 5.15 23.90 14.43
C SER A 114 4.26 23.68 15.65
N TRP A 115 4.76 23.80 16.89
CA TRP A 115 3.93 23.49 18.07
C TRP A 115 2.77 24.50 18.24
N PHE A 116 3.02 25.81 18.10
CA PHE A 116 1.95 26.79 18.23
C PHE A 116 0.85 26.58 17.18
N PHE A 117 1.22 26.33 15.92
CA PHE A 117 0.26 26.02 14.86
C PHE A 117 -0.43 24.67 15.05
N SER A 118 0.25 23.68 15.62
CA SER A 118 -0.35 22.39 15.99
C SER A 118 -1.39 22.55 17.09
N LEU A 119 -1.09 23.32 18.14
CA LEU A 119 -2.06 23.64 19.20
C LEU A 119 -3.25 24.43 18.66
N LEU A 120 -3.00 25.43 17.82
CA LEU A 120 -4.04 26.21 17.18
C LEU A 120 -4.92 25.33 16.29
N GLY A 121 -4.32 24.43 15.52
CA GLY A 121 -5.04 23.48 14.66
C GLY A 121 -5.90 22.50 15.47
N VAL A 122 -5.37 21.93 16.55
CA VAL A 122 -6.13 21.06 17.47
C VAL A 122 -7.26 21.84 18.13
N PHE A 123 -7.01 23.07 18.58
CA PHE A 123 -8.02 23.93 19.19
C PHE A 123 -9.13 24.28 18.20
N LEU A 124 -8.79 24.71 16.98
CA LEU A 124 -9.76 25.02 15.94
C LEU A 124 -10.55 23.76 15.52
N GLY A 125 -9.88 22.62 15.36
CA GLY A 125 -10.53 21.34 15.07
C GLY A 125 -11.51 20.93 16.17
N GLY A 126 -11.08 21.03 17.44
CA GLY A 126 -11.93 20.79 18.60
C GLY A 126 -13.09 21.77 18.69
N TRP A 127 -12.86 23.05 18.43
CA TRP A 127 -13.87 24.10 18.38
C TRP A 127 -14.92 23.82 17.31
N VAL A 128 -14.51 23.44 16.10
CA VAL A 128 -15.41 23.05 15.02
C VAL A 128 -16.22 21.81 15.41
N LEU A 129 -15.59 20.79 15.98
CA LEU A 129 -16.28 19.57 16.43
C LEU A 129 -17.26 19.83 17.58
N PHE A 130 -16.98 20.82 18.43
CA PHE A 130 -17.84 21.23 19.54
C PHE A 130 -19.01 22.11 19.06
N SER A 131 -18.74 23.09 18.20
CA SER A 131 -19.71 24.05 17.68
C SER A 131 -20.64 23.42 16.63
N HIS A 132 -20.09 22.60 15.74
CA HIS A 132 -20.86 21.85 14.75
C HIS A 132 -21.13 20.44 15.27
N ARG A 133 -22.27 20.30 15.97
CA ARG A 133 -22.81 19.01 16.41
C ARG A 133 -22.87 18.08 15.19
N ARG A 134 -22.09 17.00 15.27
CA ARG A 134 -21.51 16.15 14.20
C ARG A 134 -22.44 15.64 13.06
N TRP A 135 -23.75 15.94 13.06
CA TRP A 135 -24.78 15.33 12.19
C TRP A 135 -26.05 16.19 11.93
N MET A 136 -25.96 17.49 11.62
CA MET A 136 -27.16 18.28 11.21
C MET A 136 -26.96 19.23 10.01
N LEU A 137 -26.03 18.92 9.09
CA LEU A 137 -25.88 19.71 7.86
C LEU A 137 -26.68 19.16 6.66
N PHE A 138 -27.26 17.97 6.80
CA PHE A 138 -28.10 17.35 5.76
C PHE A 138 -29.35 16.72 6.38
N CYS A 139 -30.29 17.54 6.81
CA CYS A 139 -31.69 17.12 6.83
C CYS A 139 -32.41 18.03 5.83
N GLY A 140 -32.69 17.46 4.65
CA GLY A 140 -33.37 18.14 3.56
C GLY A 140 -34.70 18.73 4.02
N LYS A 141 -34.92 19.98 3.61
CA LYS A 141 -36.18 20.70 3.75
C LYS A 141 -37.28 19.89 3.04
N LYS A 142 -38.03 19.06 3.76
CA LYS A 142 -39.25 18.46 3.24
C LYS A 142 -40.36 19.50 3.37
N ASN A 143 -40.65 20.18 2.27
CA ASN A 143 -41.91 20.87 2.06
C ASN A 143 -43.03 19.82 2.19
N GLY A 144 -44.01 20.12 3.03
CA GLY A 144 -45.24 19.33 3.16
C GLY A 144 -46.36 20.26 3.59
N GLY A 145 -47.05 20.82 2.59
CA GLY A 145 -48.38 21.38 2.76
C GLY A 145 -49.44 20.27 2.82
N GLU A 146 -50.58 20.67 3.38
CA GLU A 146 -51.94 20.09 3.28
C GLU A 146 -52.25 18.72 3.93
N GLU A 147 -53.10 18.80 4.97
CA GLU A 147 -54.41 18.14 5.23
C GLU A 147 -54.58 18.07 6.76
N LYS A 148 -55.58 18.64 7.43
CA LYS A 148 -57.00 18.93 7.14
C LYS A 148 -57.45 20.22 7.84
#